data_AF-A0A7J8NWQ3-F1
#
_entry.id   AF-A0A7J8NWQ3-F1
#
_cell.length_a   1.000
_cell.length_b   1.000
_cell.length_c   1.000
_cell.angle_alpha   90.00
_cell.angle_beta   90.00
_cell.angle_gamma   90.00
#
_symmetry.space_group_name_H-M   'P 1'
#
loop_
_entity.id
_entity.type
_entity.pdbx_description
1 polymer ?
#
loop_
_entity_poly.entity_id
_entity_poly.type
_entity_poly.pdbx_seq_one_letter_code
_entity_poly.pdbx_strand_id
1 'polypeptide(L)'
;KDYYQEGSHVYEELNVLEAFRKALTTWSRWIDANVNPMKTMVFFRGYSASHFSGGQWNSGGACDNETNPIKNEKYLTPYPSKMLVLELVLKGMKTHVTYLNITRLTDFRKDGHPSIYRKHPKQKLSEDERKEPLKYQDCSHWCLPGVPDSWNELLYAELLVKESKMRQHQRRAR
;
A
#
# COMPACT_ATOMS: atom_id res chain seq x y z
N LYS A 1 -21.65 -1.77 -19.42
CA LYS A 1 -21.34 -0.32 -19.39
C LYS A 1 -21.04 -0.01 -17.93
N ASP A 2 -19.87 0.52 -17.66
CA ASP A 2 -19.46 0.84 -16.29
C ASP A 2 -19.97 2.25 -15.98
N TYR A 3 -20.83 2.37 -14.97
CA TYR A 3 -21.39 3.65 -14.51
C TYR A 3 -21.32 3.70 -13.00
N TYR A 4 -21.27 4.91 -12.45
CA TYR A 4 -21.21 5.17 -11.02
C TYR A 4 -22.40 6.02 -10.60
N GLN A 5 -23.12 5.62 -9.56
CA GLN A 5 -24.31 6.35 -9.10
C GLN A 5 -24.11 6.92 -7.69
N GLU A 6 -24.37 8.22 -7.51
CA GLU A 6 -24.48 8.86 -6.20
C GLU A 6 -25.91 9.36 -6.00
N GLY A 7 -26.63 8.76 -5.05
CA GLY A 7 -28.04 9.06 -4.83
C GLY A 7 -28.85 8.79 -6.10
N SER A 8 -29.44 9.84 -6.68
CA SER A 8 -30.21 9.77 -7.93
C SER A 8 -29.41 10.12 -9.19
N HIS A 9 -28.12 10.49 -9.07
CA HIS A 9 -27.32 10.91 -10.22
C HIS A 9 -26.40 9.80 -10.70
N VAL A 10 -26.38 9.57 -12.01
CA VAL A 10 -25.54 8.56 -12.67
C VAL A 10 -24.44 9.27 -13.45
N TYR A 11 -23.19 8.98 -13.10
CA TYR A 11 -21.98 9.43 -13.76
C TYR A 11 -21.47 8.34 -14.71
N GLU A 12 -21.09 8.74 -15.92
CA GLU A 12 -20.52 7.84 -16.93
C GLU A 12 -19.05 7.48 -16.62
N GLU A 13 -18.34 8.37 -15.92
CA GLU A 13 -16.95 8.15 -15.51
C GLU A 13 -16.72 8.79 -14.14
N LEU A 14 -15.89 8.14 -13.30
CA LEU A 14 -15.43 8.71 -12.04
C LEU A 14 -13.91 8.82 -12.08
N ASN A 15 -13.41 10.05 -11.96
CA ASN A 15 -11.97 10.31 -11.87
C ASN A 15 -11.37 9.51 -10.71
N VAL A 16 -10.28 8.77 -10.97
CA VAL A 16 -9.68 7.84 -10.00
C VAL A 16 -9.23 8.53 -8.71
N LEU A 17 -8.73 9.76 -8.78
CA LEU A 17 -8.30 10.51 -7.60
C LEU A 17 -9.51 10.98 -6.78
N GLU A 18 -10.59 11.37 -7.46
CA GLU A 18 -11.85 11.72 -6.81
C GLU A 18 -12.53 10.51 -6.17
N ALA A 19 -12.53 9.37 -6.86
CA ALA A 19 -12.99 8.09 -6.31
C ALA A 19 -12.24 7.74 -5.03
N PHE A 20 -10.91 7.85 -5.07
CA PHE A 20 -10.05 7.57 -3.93
C PHE A 20 -10.33 8.53 -2.75
N ARG A 21 -10.48 9.83 -3.03
CA ARG A 21 -10.84 10.85 -2.04
C ARG A 21 -12.19 10.56 -1.39
N LYS A 22 -13.22 10.24 -2.18
CA LYS A 22 -14.55 9.89 -1.69
C LYS A 22 -14.50 8.63 -0.81
N ALA A 23 -13.83 7.58 -1.27
CA ALA A 23 -13.67 6.34 -0.51
C ALA A 23 -13.01 6.58 0.86
N LEU A 24 -11.89 7.32 0.88
CA LEU A 24 -11.20 7.64 2.13
C LEU A 24 -11.99 8.57 3.03
N THR A 25 -12.76 9.50 2.49
CA THR A 25 -13.63 10.39 3.28
C THR A 25 -14.77 9.61 3.93
N THR A 26 -15.34 8.63 3.22
CA THR A 26 -16.35 7.74 3.78
C THR A 26 -15.76 6.88 4.91
N TRP A 27 -14.58 6.29 4.66
CA TRP A 27 -13.86 5.52 5.67
C TRP A 27 -13.50 6.37 6.90
N SER A 28 -12.99 7.58 6.72
CA SER A 28 -12.59 8.45 7.81
C SER A 28 -13.76 8.87 8.70
N ARG A 29 -14.90 9.23 8.09
CA ARG A 29 -16.15 9.52 8.83
C ARG A 29 -16.63 8.30 9.62
N TRP A 30 -16.51 7.11 9.05
CA TRP A 30 -16.86 5.88 9.75
C TRP A 30 -15.96 5.64 10.96
N ILE A 31 -14.64 5.83 10.81
CA ILE A 31 -13.67 5.70 11.92
C ILE A 31 -13.99 6.70 13.03
N ASP A 32 -14.20 7.97 12.68
CA ASP A 32 -14.53 9.03 13.65
C ASP A 32 -15.84 8.77 14.42
N ALA A 33 -16.80 8.10 13.79
CA ALA A 33 -18.09 7.80 14.40
C ALA A 33 -18.10 6.51 15.24
N ASN A 34 -17.26 5.53 14.92
CA ASN A 34 -17.40 4.16 15.44
C ASN A 34 -16.21 3.64 16.25
N VAL A 35 -15.02 4.23 16.11
CA VAL A 35 -13.82 3.73 16.79
C VAL A 35 -13.62 4.42 18.12
N ASN A 36 -13.43 3.62 19.19
CA ASN A 36 -13.02 4.12 20.49
C ASN A 36 -11.48 4.18 20.57
N PRO A 37 -10.85 5.38 20.52
CA PRO A 37 -9.39 5.51 20.52
C PRO A 37 -8.73 5.12 21.86
N MET A 38 -9.51 4.96 22.93
CA MET A 38 -9.01 4.45 24.22
C MET A 38 -8.83 2.93 24.21
N LYS A 39 -9.51 2.22 23.30
CA LYS A 39 -9.49 0.75 23.21
C LYS A 39 -8.83 0.23 21.93
N THR A 40 -8.81 1.05 20.88
CA THR A 40 -8.40 0.62 19.55
C THR A 40 -7.34 1.56 18.98
N MET A 41 -6.27 0.99 18.45
CA MET A 41 -5.34 1.68 17.56
C MET A 41 -5.73 1.41 16.12
N VAL A 42 -5.76 2.46 15.30
CA VAL A 42 -6.05 2.34 13.87
C VAL A 42 -4.76 2.62 13.11
N PHE A 43 -4.44 1.73 12.18
CA PHE A 43 -3.29 1.87 11.30
C PHE A 43 -3.76 2.02 9.86
N PHE A 44 -3.05 2.84 9.09
CA PHE A 44 -3.21 2.89 7.65
C PHE A 44 -1.85 2.61 7.01
N ARG A 45 -1.76 1.58 6.16
CA ARG A 45 -0.55 1.27 5.41
C ARG A 45 -0.54 2.05 4.10
N GLY A 46 0.55 2.76 3.83
CA GLY A 46 0.75 3.49 2.59
C GLY A 46 0.80 2.61 1.34
N TYR A 47 1.06 3.27 0.21
CA TYR A 47 1.13 2.62 -1.09
C TYR A 47 2.32 1.67 -1.17
N SER A 48 2.11 0.50 -1.77
CA SER A 48 3.19 -0.45 -2.07
C SER A 48 3.60 -0.24 -3.53
N ALA A 49 4.85 0.17 -3.76
CA ALA A 49 5.37 0.40 -5.11
C ALA A 49 5.37 -0.89 -5.97
N SER A 50 5.25 -0.71 -7.28
CA SER A 50 5.42 -1.75 -8.29
C SER A 50 6.49 -1.30 -9.27
N HIS A 51 7.33 -2.23 -9.75
CA HIS A 51 8.53 -1.88 -10.54
C HIS A 51 8.55 -2.63 -11.87
N PHE A 52 7.78 -2.16 -12.84
CA PHE A 52 7.83 -2.70 -14.20
C PHE A 52 8.81 -1.90 -15.07
N SER A 53 9.83 -2.56 -15.58
CA SER A 53 10.79 -2.03 -16.55
C SER A 53 10.47 -2.56 -17.95
N GLY A 54 10.64 -1.73 -18.99
CA GLY A 54 10.48 -2.16 -20.40
C GLY A 54 9.04 -2.37 -20.89
N GLY A 55 8.03 -2.21 -20.04
CA GLY A 55 6.61 -2.35 -20.38
C GLY A 55 5.69 -2.21 -19.17
N GLN A 56 4.38 -2.31 -19.38
CA GLN A 56 3.39 -2.38 -18.31
C GLN A 56 3.19 -3.83 -17.85
N TRP A 57 2.47 -4.00 -16.75
CA TRP A 57 2.13 -5.31 -16.18
C TRP A 57 1.48 -6.29 -17.17
N ASN A 58 0.78 -5.81 -18.19
CA ASN A 58 0.11 -6.60 -19.23
C ASN A 58 0.77 -6.49 -20.62
N SER A 59 1.90 -5.80 -20.73
CA SER A 59 2.51 -5.49 -22.03
C SER A 59 4.03 -5.72 -22.03
N GLY A 60 4.50 -6.71 -21.26
CA GLY A 60 5.91 -7.11 -21.24
C GLY A 60 6.79 -6.38 -20.22
N GLY A 61 6.21 -5.77 -19.19
CA GLY A 61 6.97 -5.22 -18.06
C GLY A 61 7.68 -6.30 -17.25
N ALA A 62 8.90 -6.02 -16.82
CA ALA A 62 9.80 -6.97 -16.17
C ALA A 62 10.56 -6.37 -14.98
N CYS A 63 11.02 -7.24 -14.08
CA CYS A 63 11.86 -6.93 -12.90
C CYS A 63 12.85 -8.06 -12.55
N ASP A 64 12.98 -9.11 -13.37
CA ASP A 64 13.89 -10.25 -13.15
C ASP A 64 15.36 -9.86 -13.11
N ASN A 65 15.72 -8.78 -13.82
CA ASN A 65 17.09 -8.26 -13.84
C ASN A 65 17.40 -7.29 -12.69
N GLU A 66 16.42 -7.00 -11.83
CA GLU A 66 16.59 -6.10 -10.69
C GLU A 66 17.04 -6.86 -9.46
N THR A 67 18.34 -6.78 -9.15
CA THR A 67 18.97 -7.53 -8.04
C THR A 67 19.45 -6.65 -6.89
N ASN A 68 19.32 -5.33 -7.04
CA ASN A 68 19.78 -4.37 -6.05
C ASN A 68 18.75 -3.24 -5.86
N PRO A 69 18.60 -2.72 -4.63
CA PRO A 69 17.81 -1.53 -4.38
C PRO A 69 18.30 -0.33 -5.20
N ILE A 70 17.39 0.61 -5.45
CA ILE A 70 17.75 1.94 -5.94
C ILE A 70 18.64 2.61 -4.89
N LYS A 71 19.79 3.14 -5.32
CA LYS A 71 20.73 3.85 -4.44
C LYS A 71 20.66 5.38 -4.59
N ASN A 72 20.16 5.85 -5.73
CA ASN A 72 20.10 7.28 -6.05
C ASN A 72 18.64 7.71 -6.19
N GLU A 73 18.23 8.67 -5.37
CA GLU A 73 16.85 9.16 -5.29
C GLU A 73 16.34 9.75 -6.62
N LYS A 74 17.22 10.16 -7.53
CA LYS A 74 16.85 10.63 -8.87
C LYS A 74 16.08 9.57 -9.69
N TYR A 75 16.26 8.28 -9.38
CA TYR A 75 15.58 7.19 -10.08
C TYR A 75 14.27 6.76 -9.40
N LEU A 76 13.87 7.41 -8.32
CA LEU A 76 12.62 7.15 -7.63
C LEU A 76 11.43 7.74 -8.40
N THR A 77 10.27 7.12 -8.22
CA THR A 77 9.05 7.58 -8.88
C THR A 77 8.51 8.84 -8.18
N PRO A 78 7.77 9.71 -8.89
CA PRO A 78 7.06 10.80 -8.22
C PRO A 78 6.15 10.27 -7.11
N TYR A 79 6.09 10.99 -5.98
CA TYR A 79 5.24 10.54 -4.87
C TYR A 79 3.77 10.48 -5.32
N PRO A 80 3.06 9.35 -5.11
CA PRO A 80 1.72 9.18 -5.66
C PRO A 80 0.74 10.25 -5.14
N SER A 81 0.01 10.91 -6.05
CA SER A 81 -1.00 11.92 -5.69
C SER A 81 -2.09 11.35 -4.77
N LYS A 82 -2.40 10.06 -4.89
CA LYS A 82 -3.30 9.33 -3.96
C LYS A 82 -2.81 9.37 -2.53
N MET A 83 -1.49 9.29 -2.28
CA MET A 83 -0.95 9.37 -0.93
C MET A 83 -1.04 10.78 -0.35
N LEU A 84 -0.91 11.81 -1.18
CA LEU A 84 -1.20 13.20 -0.75
C LEU A 84 -2.68 13.36 -0.34
N VAL A 85 -3.61 12.75 -1.10
CA VAL A 85 -5.03 12.73 -0.74
C VAL A 85 -5.25 12.01 0.60
N LEU A 86 -4.60 10.86 0.80
CA LEU A 86 -4.64 10.14 2.07
C LEU A 86 -4.17 11.03 3.22
N GLU A 87 -3.00 11.65 3.10
CA GLU A 87 -2.42 12.51 4.12
C GLU A 87 -3.34 13.69 4.47
N LEU A 88 -3.98 14.30 3.47
CA LEU A 88 -4.98 15.34 3.68
C LEU A 88 -6.21 14.84 4.44
N VAL A 89 -6.72 13.65 4.10
CA VAL A 89 -7.85 13.04 4.82
C VAL A 89 -7.46 12.73 6.26
N LEU A 90 -6.32 12.09 6.50
CA LEU A 90 -5.83 11.75 7.84
C LEU A 90 -5.66 12.99 8.72
N LYS A 91 -5.17 14.10 8.15
CA LYS A 91 -5.02 15.38 8.86
C LYS A 91 -6.36 15.95 9.33
N GLY A 92 -7.46 15.63 8.65
CA GLY A 92 -8.81 16.10 8.99
C GLY A 92 -9.57 15.20 9.96
N MET A 93 -9.01 14.06 10.37
CA MET A 93 -9.70 13.10 11.25
C MET A 93 -9.67 13.52 12.71
N LYS A 94 -10.75 13.23 13.44
CA LYS A 94 -10.81 13.39 14.90
C LYS A 94 -10.10 12.24 15.60
N THR A 95 -10.31 11.02 15.11
CA THR A 95 -9.67 9.81 15.64
C THR A 95 -8.28 9.67 15.03
N HIS A 96 -7.26 9.55 15.89
CA HIS A 96 -5.89 9.36 15.45
C HIS A 96 -5.73 8.02 14.70
N VAL A 97 -5.13 8.10 13.52
CA VAL A 97 -4.69 6.97 12.72
C VAL A 97 -3.18 7.03 12.60
N THR A 98 -2.51 5.94 12.94
CA THR A 98 -1.07 5.78 12.77
C THR A 98 -0.79 5.44 11.30
N TYR A 99 -0.16 6.37 10.58
CA TYR A 99 0.18 6.18 9.17
C TYR A 99 1.52 5.45 9.03
N LEU A 100 1.48 4.21 8.56
CA LEU A 100 2.67 3.45 8.19
C LEU A 100 3.08 3.86 6.77
N ASN A 101 3.84 4.95 6.66
CA ASN A 101 4.29 5.49 5.38
C ASN A 101 5.41 4.65 4.76
N ILE A 102 5.03 3.53 4.15
CA ILE A 102 5.93 2.61 3.46
C ILE A 102 6.22 3.03 2.02
N THR A 103 5.50 4.03 1.48
CA THR A 103 5.49 4.34 0.05
C THR A 103 6.89 4.54 -0.52
N ARG A 104 7.66 5.47 0.07
CA ARG A 104 9.01 5.75 -0.39
C ARG A 104 9.98 4.61 -0.07
N LEU A 105 9.80 3.93 1.06
CA LEU A 105 10.62 2.77 1.44
C LEU A 105 10.50 1.64 0.41
N THR A 106 9.29 1.38 -0.08
CA THR A 106 9.06 0.33 -1.10
C THR A 106 9.57 0.72 -2.48
N ASP A 107 9.54 2.01 -2.84
CA ASP A 107 10.02 2.53 -4.13
C ASP A 107 11.53 2.33 -4.32
N PHE A 108 12.29 2.23 -3.22
CA PHE A 108 13.71 1.84 -3.32
C PHE A 108 13.90 0.37 -3.69
N ARG A 109 12.91 -0.49 -3.50
CA ARG A 109 13.08 -1.95 -3.43
C ARG A 109 12.68 -2.67 -4.71
N LYS A 110 13.06 -2.17 -5.88
CA LYS A 110 12.84 -2.87 -7.16
C LYS A 110 13.38 -4.31 -7.20
N ASP A 111 14.32 -4.64 -6.32
CA ASP A 111 14.90 -5.97 -6.12
C ASP A 111 14.03 -6.97 -5.35
N GLY A 112 12.97 -6.52 -4.70
CA GLY A 112 12.20 -7.33 -3.73
C GLY A 112 11.09 -8.19 -4.33
N HIS A 113 10.89 -8.16 -5.64
CA HIS A 113 9.73 -8.78 -6.30
C HIS A 113 9.98 -10.25 -6.69
N PRO A 114 8.95 -11.12 -6.70
CA PRO A 114 9.06 -12.49 -7.17
C PRO A 114 9.41 -12.60 -8.65
N SER A 115 9.02 -11.63 -9.47
CA SER A 115 9.28 -11.62 -10.91
C SER A 115 8.76 -12.93 -11.56
N ILE A 116 9.64 -13.71 -12.21
CA ILE A 116 9.35 -14.99 -12.85
C ILE A 116 9.11 -16.13 -11.85
N TYR A 117 9.50 -15.94 -10.59
CA TYR A 117 9.38 -16.91 -9.51
C TYR A 117 8.01 -16.86 -8.80
N ARG A 118 7.05 -16.11 -9.34
CA ARG A 118 5.65 -16.07 -8.84
C ARG A 118 4.95 -17.43 -8.84
N LYS A 119 5.52 -18.44 -9.51
CA LYS A 119 4.92 -19.77 -9.72
C LYS A 119 4.55 -20.44 -8.39
N HIS A 120 3.27 -20.45 -8.09
CA HIS A 120 2.72 -21.33 -7.06
C HIS A 120 2.33 -22.69 -7.69
N PRO A 121 2.67 -23.84 -7.10
CA PRO A 121 2.31 -25.18 -7.64
C PRO A 121 0.81 -25.41 -7.87
N LYS A 122 -0.05 -24.59 -7.27
CA LYS A 122 -1.51 -24.66 -7.35
C LYS A 122 -2.15 -23.58 -8.24
N GLN A 123 -1.38 -22.62 -8.75
CA GLN A 123 -1.89 -21.60 -9.64
C GLN A 123 -1.98 -22.16 -11.07
N LYS A 124 -3.21 -22.23 -11.61
CA LYS A 124 -3.41 -22.48 -13.04
C LYS A 124 -3.00 -21.22 -13.81
N LEU A 125 -1.73 -21.14 -14.18
CA LEU A 125 -1.29 -20.18 -15.18
C LEU A 125 -2.06 -20.45 -16.48
N SER A 126 -2.49 -19.39 -17.16
CA SER A 126 -3.04 -19.51 -18.51
C SER A 126 -2.00 -20.14 -19.46
N GLU A 127 -2.47 -20.72 -20.56
CA GLU A 127 -1.56 -21.32 -21.55
C GLU A 127 -0.52 -20.32 -22.07
N ASP A 128 -0.89 -19.04 -22.22
CA ASP A 128 0.01 -17.97 -22.66
C ASP A 128 1.06 -17.65 -21.59
N GLU A 129 0.66 -17.58 -20.31
CA GLU A 129 1.59 -17.38 -19.19
C GLU A 129 2.57 -18.56 -19.00
N ARG A 130 2.15 -19.78 -19.35
CA ARG A 130 3.02 -20.96 -19.32
C ARG A 130 4.03 -20.95 -20.46
N LYS A 131 3.63 -20.49 -21.64
CA LYS A 131 4.48 -20.42 -22.84
C LYS A 131 5.49 -19.27 -22.77
N GLU A 132 5.12 -18.14 -22.18
CA GLU A 132 5.96 -16.93 -22.17
C GLU A 132 6.12 -16.34 -20.75
N PRO A 133 6.75 -17.05 -19.80
CA PRO A 133 6.88 -16.60 -18.41
C PRO A 133 7.60 -15.26 -18.26
N LEU A 134 8.49 -14.92 -19.22
CA LEU A 134 9.19 -13.64 -19.26
C LEU A 134 8.28 -12.45 -19.57
N LYS A 135 7.12 -12.65 -20.20
CA LYS A 135 6.15 -11.57 -20.48
C LYS A 135 5.18 -11.30 -19.35
N TYR A 136 5.08 -12.21 -18.38
CA TYR A 136 4.11 -12.14 -17.28
C TYR A 136 4.82 -12.28 -15.92
N GLN A 137 5.62 -11.27 -15.60
CA GLN A 137 6.35 -11.20 -14.33
C GLN A 137 5.51 -10.53 -13.23
N ASP A 138 5.68 -10.98 -12.00
CA ASP A 138 5.09 -10.30 -10.85
C ASP A 138 6.06 -9.25 -10.28
N CYS A 139 5.84 -8.00 -10.66
CA CYS A 139 6.58 -6.85 -10.15
C CYS A 139 5.73 -5.98 -9.21
N SER A 140 4.72 -6.58 -8.57
CA SER A 140 3.75 -5.90 -7.71
C SER A 140 3.64 -6.50 -6.31
N HIS A 141 3.78 -7.83 -6.20
CA HIS A 141 3.89 -8.54 -4.93
C HIS A 141 5.35 -8.66 -4.49
N TRP A 142 5.59 -9.17 -3.29
CA TRP A 142 6.93 -9.22 -2.69
C TRP A 142 7.34 -10.64 -2.36
N CYS A 143 8.62 -10.95 -2.52
CA CYS A 143 9.22 -12.15 -1.95
C CYS A 143 9.09 -12.16 -0.43
N LEU A 144 9.00 -13.36 0.15
CA LEU A 144 9.12 -13.61 1.58
C LEU A 144 10.21 -14.65 1.84
N PRO A 145 11.15 -14.41 2.77
CA PRO A 145 11.34 -13.15 3.53
C PRO A 145 11.71 -11.96 2.61
N GLY A 146 11.39 -10.73 3.02
CA GLY A 146 11.59 -9.55 2.16
C GLY A 146 10.97 -8.25 2.68
N VAL A 147 10.59 -7.37 1.74
CA VAL A 147 10.09 -6.01 2.01
C VAL A 147 8.91 -5.96 3.01
N PRO A 148 7.93 -6.88 2.97
CA PRO A 148 6.84 -6.89 3.94
C PRO A 148 7.29 -7.11 5.40
N ASP A 149 8.45 -7.73 5.62
CA ASP A 149 8.99 -7.92 6.98
C ASP A 149 9.31 -6.57 7.62
N SER A 150 9.89 -5.62 6.87
CA SER A 150 10.13 -4.25 7.35
C SER A 150 8.83 -3.50 7.65
N TRP A 151 7.73 -3.77 6.94
CA TRP A 151 6.44 -3.17 7.26
C TRP A 151 5.89 -3.69 8.59
N ASN A 152 6.09 -5.00 8.84
CA ASN A 152 5.71 -5.63 10.10
C ASN A 152 6.59 -5.15 11.25
N GLU A 153 7.88 -4.89 11.02
CA GLU A 153 8.76 -4.26 12.01
C GLU A 153 8.29 -2.85 12.40
N LEU A 154 7.86 -2.03 11.41
CA LEU A 154 7.28 -0.71 11.69
C LEU A 154 5.99 -0.82 12.51
N LEU A 155 5.09 -1.74 12.14
CA LEU A 155 3.87 -2.00 12.91
C LEU A 155 4.20 -2.43 14.34
N TYR A 156 5.14 -3.36 14.50
CA TYR A 156 5.56 -3.88 15.80
C TYR A 156 6.16 -2.77 16.67
N ALA A 157 7.01 -1.91 16.10
CA ALA A 157 7.59 -0.77 16.81
C ALA A 157 6.50 0.20 17.32
N GLU A 158 5.49 0.52 16.50
CA GLU A 158 4.38 1.39 16.91
C GLU A 158 3.56 0.78 18.07
N LEU A 159 3.33 -0.54 18.04
CA LEU A 159 2.66 -1.26 19.13
C LEU A 159 3.45 -1.17 20.44
N LEU A 160 4.77 -1.39 20.38
CA LEU A 160 5.65 -1.27 21.55
C LEU A 160 5.68 0.15 22.13
N VAL A 161 5.74 1.16 21.26
CA VAL A 161 5.71 2.57 21.69
C VAL A 161 4.40 2.89 22.39
N LYS A 162 3.27 2.41 21.87
CA LYS A 162 1.97 2.59 22.56
C LYS A 162 1.97 1.90 23.92
N GLU A 163 2.40 0.65 23.98
CA GLU A 163 2.41 -0.11 25.23
C GLU A 163 3.25 0.58 26.31
N SER A 164 4.44 1.06 25.94
CA SER A 164 5.31 1.83 26.83
C SER A 164 4.63 3.09 27.37
N LYS A 165 3.99 3.87 26.50
CA LYS A 165 3.23 5.08 26.89
C LYS A 165 2.07 4.75 27.85
N MET A 166 1.32 3.67 27.59
CA MET A 166 0.23 3.23 28.48
C MET A 166 0.75 2.85 29.87
N ARG A 167 1.84 2.08 29.93
CA ARG A 167 2.48 1.70 31.20
C ARG A 167 3.00 2.92 31.98
N GLN A 168 3.60 3.89 31.30
CA GLN A 168 4.05 5.14 31.95
C GLN A 168 2.90 5.95 32.52
N HIS A 169 1.79 6.07 31.79
CA HIS A 169 0.61 6.79 32.27
C HIS A 169 0.00 6.12 33.51
N GLN A 170 -0.11 4.79 33.51
CA GLN A 170 -0.58 4.02 34.68
C GLN A 170 0.32 4.20 35.91
N ARG A 171 1.63 4.31 35.73
CA ARG A 171 2.58 4.56 36.84
C ARG A 171 2.46 5.97 37.41
N ARG A 172 2.16 6.98 36.59
CA ARG A 172 1.99 8.38 37.03
C ARG A 172 0.62 8.66 37.67
N ALA A 173 -0.38 7.83 37.38
CA ALA A 173 -1.72 7.93 37.94
C ALA A 173 -1.89 7.17 39.28
N ARG A 174 -0.84 6.48 39.74
CA ARG A 174 -0.72 5.87 41.06
C ARG A 174 0.10 6.78 41.96
#